data_AF-A0A0M0JH69-F1
#
_entry.id   AF-A0A0M0JH69-F1
#
_cell.length_a   1.000
_cell.length_b   1.000
_cell.length_c   1.000
_cell.angle_alpha   90.00
_cell.angle_beta   90.00
_cell.angle_gamma   90.00
#
_symmetry.space_group_name_H-M   'P 1'
#
loop_
_entity.id
_entity.type
_entity.pdbx_description
1 polymer ?
#
loop_
_entity_poly.entity_id
_entity_poly.type
_entity_poly.pdbx_seq_one_letter_code
_entity_poly.pdbx_strand_id
1 'polypeptide(L)'
;MVDVGESVSVTVRREFAEEAGQHLADPVLHARFEQLSARLFSSGQVVYRGYVDDPRNTDNAWMETTAFHFHCDAEMGALLPLHAGDDAADVTWLDVDEADERYAGLYASHKQWVDQVAATLKSARQ
;
A
#
# COMPACT_ATOMS: atom_id res chain seq x y z
N MET A 1 -11.58 1.78 -1.71
CA MET A 1 -11.92 2.92 -2.61
C MET A 1 -11.99 4.22 -1.81
N VAL A 2 -11.93 5.40 -2.45
CA VAL A 2 -12.19 6.68 -1.74
C VAL A 2 -13.69 6.82 -1.51
N ASP A 3 -14.09 6.90 -0.24
CA ASP A 3 -15.51 7.02 0.12
C ASP A 3 -16.05 8.44 -0.13
N VAL A 4 -17.38 8.55 -0.24
CA VAL A 4 -18.04 9.84 -0.48
C VAL A 4 -17.74 10.81 0.67
N GLY A 5 -17.09 11.93 0.35
CA GLY A 5 -16.69 12.94 1.34
C GLY A 5 -15.39 12.62 2.07
N GLU A 6 -14.75 11.49 1.77
CA GLU A 6 -13.44 11.10 2.31
C GLU A 6 -12.30 11.77 1.54
N SER A 7 -11.22 12.12 2.24
CA SER A 7 -9.99 12.56 1.57
C SER A 7 -9.10 11.35 1.25
N VAL A 8 -8.33 11.43 0.17
CA VAL A 8 -7.36 10.37 -0.21
C VAL A 8 -6.39 9.98 0.91
N SER A 9 -6.07 10.90 1.81
CA SER A 9 -5.17 10.64 2.95
C SER A 9 -5.84 9.83 4.06
N VAL A 10 -7.17 9.91 4.19
CA VAL A 10 -7.95 9.09 5.12
C VAL A 10 -8.13 7.71 4.50
N THR A 11 -8.51 7.65 3.22
CA THR A 11 -8.67 6.40 2.47
C THR A 11 -7.43 5.52 2.56
N VAL A 12 -6.23 6.04 2.27
CA VAL A 12 -5.01 5.21 2.26
C VAL A 12 -4.69 4.60 3.63
N ARG A 13 -5.04 5.29 4.72
CA ARG A 13 -4.85 4.79 6.08
C ARG A 13 -5.88 3.74 6.44
N ARG A 14 -7.15 4.00 6.10
CA ARG A 14 -8.26 3.08 6.34
C ARG A 14 -8.05 1.78 5.57
N GLU A 15 -7.83 1.85 4.26
CA GLU A 15 -7.68 0.66 3.41
C GLU A 15 -6.44 -0.17 3.81
N PHE A 16 -5.33 0.47 4.21
CA PHE A 16 -4.18 -0.27 4.74
C PHE A 16 -4.50 -0.97 6.06
N ALA A 17 -5.21 -0.30 6.96
CA ALA A 17 -5.63 -0.89 8.22
C ALA A 17 -6.62 -2.04 8.02
N GLU A 18 -7.60 -1.87 7.13
CA GLU A 18 -8.63 -2.86 6.83
C GLU A 18 -8.03 -4.11 6.16
N GLU A 19 -7.21 -3.94 5.13
CA GLU A 19 -6.74 -5.06 4.32
C GLU A 19 -5.44 -5.72 4.82
N ALA A 20 -4.61 -5.00 5.57
CA ALA A 20 -3.30 -5.47 6.00
C ALA A 20 -3.12 -5.57 7.53
N GLY A 21 -4.08 -5.12 8.33
CA GLY A 21 -3.98 -5.18 9.80
C GLY A 21 -5.27 -5.46 10.56
N GLN A 22 -6.43 -5.56 9.89
CA GLN A 22 -7.69 -5.80 10.57
C GLN A 22 -7.75 -7.21 11.15
N HIS A 23 -8.58 -7.39 12.17
CA HIS A 23 -8.86 -8.69 12.80
C HIS A 23 -7.66 -9.35 13.51
N LEU A 24 -6.63 -8.57 13.87
CA LEU A 24 -5.65 -8.99 14.87
C LEU A 24 -6.37 -9.28 16.20
N ALA A 25 -6.68 -10.56 16.44
CA ALA A 25 -7.44 -11.01 17.59
C ALA A 25 -6.72 -10.75 18.92
N ASP A 26 -5.38 -10.65 18.89
CA ASP A 26 -4.56 -10.27 20.04
C ASP A 26 -4.57 -8.74 20.22
N PRO A 27 -5.12 -8.21 21.34
CA PRO A 27 -5.16 -6.78 21.61
C PRO A 27 -3.78 -6.12 21.66
N VAL A 28 -2.74 -6.86 22.04
CA VAL A 28 -1.36 -6.34 22.09
C VAL A 28 -0.83 -6.14 20.67
N LEU A 29 -1.06 -7.10 19.77
CA LEU A 29 -0.66 -6.97 18.37
C LEU A 29 -1.47 -5.87 17.67
N HIS A 30 -2.76 -5.77 17.95
CA HIS A 30 -3.60 -4.71 17.40
C HIS A 30 -3.11 -3.31 17.85
N ALA A 31 -2.84 -3.11 19.14
CA ALA A 31 -2.30 -1.83 19.63
C ALA A 31 -0.92 -1.52 19.03
N ARG A 32 -0.09 -2.54 18.81
CA ARG A 32 1.20 -2.39 18.15
C ARG A 32 1.07 -1.99 16.68
N PHE A 33 0.13 -2.59 15.96
CA PHE A 33 -0.21 -2.22 14.59
C PHE A 33 -0.57 -0.74 14.51
N GLU A 34 -1.54 -0.30 15.31
CA GLU A 34 -2.00 1.10 15.34
C GLU A 34 -0.84 2.08 15.60
N GLN A 35 0.02 1.77 16.58
CA GLN A 35 1.16 2.63 16.91
C GLN A 35 2.18 2.71 15.76
N LEU A 36 2.52 1.58 15.13
CA LEU A 36 3.52 1.55 14.06
C LEU A 36 2.96 2.12 12.75
N SER A 37 1.69 1.85 12.44
CA SER A 37 0.98 2.44 11.31
C SER A 37 0.91 3.96 11.45
N ALA A 38 0.58 4.50 12.63
CA ALA A 38 0.58 5.94 12.86
C ALA A 38 1.96 6.59 12.60
N ARG A 39 3.05 5.90 12.95
CA ARG A 39 4.41 6.33 12.62
C ARG A 39 4.71 6.21 11.13
N LEU A 40 4.33 5.11 10.48
CA LEU A 40 4.53 4.90 9.05
C LEU A 40 3.86 6.02 8.22
N PHE A 41 2.64 6.39 8.58
CA PHE A 41 1.86 7.42 7.89
C PHE A 41 2.27 8.86 8.23
N SER A 42 3.31 9.10 9.04
CA SER A 42 3.76 10.45 9.37
C SER A 42 4.55 11.11 8.23
N SER A 43 5.07 10.33 7.27
CA SER A 43 5.79 10.84 6.10
C SER A 43 5.48 9.99 4.87
N GLY A 44 4.70 10.54 3.96
CA GLY A 44 4.32 9.90 2.70
C GLY A 44 4.61 10.79 1.51
N GLN A 45 4.89 10.17 0.36
CA GLN A 45 5.07 10.86 -0.91
C GLN A 45 4.09 10.32 -1.94
N VAL A 46 3.49 11.22 -2.73
CA VAL A 46 2.68 10.80 -3.88
C VAL A 46 3.63 10.32 -4.97
N VAL A 47 3.46 9.07 -5.38
CA VAL A 47 4.20 8.44 -6.48
C VAL A 47 3.48 8.69 -7.80
N TYR A 48 2.16 8.57 -7.77
CA TYR A 48 1.29 8.69 -8.92
C TYR A 48 -0.04 9.31 -8.51
N ARG A 49 -0.61 10.15 -9.39
CA ARG A 49 -1.98 10.64 -9.28
C ARG A 49 -2.57 10.82 -10.67
N GLY A 50 -3.66 10.13 -10.95
CA GLY A 50 -4.41 10.30 -12.20
C GLY A 50 -5.09 9.02 -12.69
N TYR A 51 -5.33 8.99 -13.99
CA TYR A 51 -6.04 7.96 -14.73
C TYR A 51 -5.38 6.58 -14.69
N VAL A 52 -6.17 5.54 -14.42
CA VAL A 52 -5.73 4.14 -14.52
C VAL A 52 -6.44 3.49 -15.69
N ASP A 53 -5.66 2.86 -16.58
CA ASP A 53 -6.20 1.99 -17.62
C ASP A 53 -6.74 0.71 -16.97
N ASP A 54 -8.05 0.65 -16.79
CA ASP A 54 -8.74 -0.38 -16.04
C ASP A 54 -9.90 -0.94 -16.88
N PRO A 55 -10.12 -2.26 -16.91
CA PRO A 55 -11.17 -2.89 -17.71
C PRO A 55 -12.59 -2.42 -17.35
N ARG A 56 -12.79 -1.74 -16.23
CA ARG A 56 -14.08 -1.14 -15.83
C ARG A 56 -14.34 0.20 -16.51
N ASN A 57 -13.35 0.79 -17.18
CA ASN A 57 -13.48 2.09 -17.82
C ASN A 57 -14.49 2.06 -18.98
N THR A 58 -15.18 3.17 -19.18
CA THR A 58 -16.15 3.42 -20.25
C THR A 58 -15.98 4.86 -20.77
N ASP A 59 -16.70 5.23 -21.83
CA ASP A 59 -16.68 6.60 -22.38
C ASP A 59 -17.07 7.68 -21.36
N ASN A 60 -17.81 7.33 -20.30
CA ASN A 60 -18.40 8.27 -19.36
C ASN A 60 -17.95 8.08 -17.90
N ALA A 61 -17.14 7.05 -17.62
CA ALA A 61 -16.67 6.75 -16.28
C ALA A 61 -15.34 6.00 -16.35
N TRP A 62 -14.36 6.41 -15.54
CA TRP A 62 -13.02 5.80 -15.49
C TRP A 62 -12.48 5.73 -14.07
N MET A 63 -11.49 4.86 -13.87
CA MET A 63 -10.74 4.76 -12.63
C MET A 63 -9.64 5.80 -12.57
N GLU A 64 -9.54 6.48 -11.43
CA GLU A 64 -8.36 7.24 -11.05
C GLU A 64 -7.82 6.71 -9.72
N THR A 65 -6.53 6.92 -9.49
CA THR A 65 -5.89 6.58 -8.23
C THR A 65 -4.88 7.63 -7.80
N THR A 66 -4.63 7.69 -6.50
CA THR A 66 -3.44 8.33 -5.94
C THR A 66 -2.63 7.27 -5.22
N ALA A 67 -1.49 6.87 -5.79
CA ALA A 67 -0.56 5.95 -5.15
C ALA A 67 0.40 6.74 -4.26
N PHE A 68 0.50 6.34 -2.99
CA PHE A 68 1.43 6.90 -2.03
C PHE A 68 2.52 5.88 -1.69
N HIS A 69 3.73 6.37 -1.47
CA HIS A 69 4.80 5.62 -0.84
C HIS A 69 5.00 6.13 0.59
N PHE A 70 4.87 5.22 1.55
CA PHE A 70 5.27 5.41 2.94
C PHE A 70 6.45 4.48 3.19
N HIS A 71 7.61 5.06 3.50
CA HIS A 71 8.81 4.26 3.67
C HIS A 71 8.80 3.57 5.03
N CYS A 72 8.65 2.24 5.03
CA CYS A 72 8.81 1.41 6.21
C CYS A 72 10.26 0.90 6.24
N ASP A 73 11.03 1.31 7.25
CA ASP A 73 12.38 0.78 7.42
C ASP A 73 12.37 -0.68 7.89
N ALA A 74 13.52 -1.35 7.82
CA ALA A 74 13.63 -2.77 8.13
C ALA A 74 13.28 -3.10 9.60
N GLU A 75 13.57 -2.19 10.53
CA GLU A 75 13.26 -2.38 11.95
C GLU A 75 11.75 -2.30 12.18
N MET A 76 11.08 -1.27 11.63
CA MET A 76 9.64 -1.12 11.69
C MET A 76 8.94 -2.29 10.99
N GLY A 77 9.39 -2.68 9.79
CA GLY A 77 8.79 -3.76 9.01
C GLY A 77 8.85 -5.12 9.73
N ALA A 78 9.94 -5.40 10.45
CA ALA A 78 10.08 -6.61 11.25
C ALA A 78 9.15 -6.64 12.48
N LEU A 79 8.67 -5.48 12.93
CA LEU A 79 7.85 -5.34 14.13
C LEU A 79 6.37 -5.07 13.83
N LEU A 80 6.03 -4.66 12.60
CA LEU A 80 4.67 -4.37 12.16
C LEU A 80 3.90 -5.69 11.97
N PRO A 81 2.94 -6.01 12.86
CA PRO A 81 2.16 -7.23 12.69
C PRO A 81 1.19 -7.04 11.52
N LEU A 82 1.18 -8.00 10.60
CA LEU A 82 0.26 -8.00 9.45
C LEU A 82 -0.79 -9.09 9.64
N HIS A 83 -2.02 -8.80 9.21
CA HIS A 83 -3.10 -9.77 9.15
C HIS A 83 -4.01 -9.40 7.97
N ALA A 84 -4.34 -10.37 7.14
CA ALA A 84 -5.17 -10.12 5.97
C ALA A 84 -6.60 -9.73 6.41
N GLY A 85 -7.14 -8.69 5.79
CA GLY A 85 -8.53 -8.28 5.95
C GLY A 85 -9.51 -9.30 5.36
N ASP A 86 -10.82 -9.02 5.48
CA ASP A 86 -11.86 -9.92 4.97
C ASP A 86 -11.84 -10.05 3.43
N ASP A 87 -11.38 -9.01 2.73
CA ASP A 87 -11.30 -8.97 1.26
C ASP A 87 -9.89 -9.35 0.73
N ALA A 88 -8.96 -9.72 1.62
CA ALA A 88 -7.62 -10.17 1.29
C ALA A 88 -7.40 -11.64 1.68
N ALA A 89 -6.94 -12.47 0.73
CA ALA A 89 -6.67 -13.88 1.01
C ALA A 89 -5.40 -14.10 1.87
N ASP A 90 -4.40 -13.22 1.72
CA ASP A 90 -3.13 -13.28 2.43
C ASP A 90 -2.46 -11.89 2.41
N VAL A 91 -1.49 -11.66 3.30
CA VAL A 91 -0.70 -10.43 3.37
C VAL A 91 0.76 -10.74 3.71
N THR A 92 1.69 -10.15 2.97
CA THR A 92 3.12 -10.35 3.22
C THR A 92 3.93 -9.12 2.79
N TRP A 93 5.11 -8.98 3.40
CA TRP A 93 6.20 -8.23 2.76
C TRP A 93 6.67 -9.01 1.53
N LEU A 94 6.82 -8.31 0.40
CA LEU A 94 7.25 -8.88 -0.87
C LEU A 94 8.53 -8.19 -1.33
N ASP A 95 9.53 -8.98 -1.70
CA ASP A 95 10.78 -8.47 -2.23
C ASP A 95 10.56 -7.86 -3.63
N VAL A 96 11.19 -6.72 -3.89
CA VAL A 96 11.19 -6.08 -5.21
C VAL A 96 12.24 -6.78 -6.08
N ASP A 97 11.85 -7.91 -6.65
CA ASP A 97 12.69 -8.77 -7.49
C ASP A 97 11.90 -9.27 -8.72
N GLU A 98 12.43 -9.01 -9.92
CA GLU A 98 11.84 -9.46 -11.19
C GLU A 98 11.82 -11.00 -11.33
N ALA A 99 12.67 -11.70 -10.58
CA ALA A 99 12.68 -13.16 -10.56
C ALA A 99 11.54 -13.75 -9.71
N ASP A 100 10.91 -12.96 -8.83
CA ASP A 100 9.74 -13.39 -8.06
C ASP A 100 8.47 -13.23 -8.89
N GLU A 101 7.82 -14.35 -9.21
CA GLU A 101 6.59 -14.36 -10.01
C GLU A 101 5.45 -13.53 -9.39
N ARG A 102 5.41 -13.40 -8.05
CA ARG A 102 4.41 -12.58 -7.35
C ARG A 102 4.64 -11.10 -7.61
N TYR A 103 5.91 -10.68 -7.66
CA TYR A 103 6.28 -9.30 -7.97
C TYR A 103 6.05 -8.98 -9.45
N ALA A 104 6.51 -9.87 -10.34
CA ALA A 104 6.30 -9.76 -11.77
C ALA A 104 4.81 -9.74 -12.14
N GLY A 105 3.99 -10.46 -11.38
CA GLY A 105 2.54 -10.61 -11.57
C GLY A 105 1.67 -9.64 -10.75
N LEU A 106 2.20 -8.55 -10.20
CA LEU A 106 1.38 -7.58 -9.46
C LEU A 106 0.24 -7.04 -10.33
N TYR A 107 -0.95 -6.92 -9.71
CA TYR A 107 -2.19 -6.55 -10.40
C TYR A 107 -2.14 -5.14 -11.02
N ALA A 108 -2.80 -4.99 -12.17
CA ALA A 108 -2.95 -3.72 -12.89
C ALA A 108 -1.61 -2.98 -13.05
N SER A 109 -1.57 -1.69 -12.71
CA SER A 109 -0.37 -0.85 -12.83
C SER A 109 0.49 -0.82 -11.56
N HIS A 110 0.25 -1.70 -10.58
CA HIS A 110 0.91 -1.62 -9.26
C HIS A 110 2.43 -1.74 -9.38
N LYS A 111 2.92 -2.68 -10.19
CA LYS A 111 4.35 -2.89 -10.43
C LYS A 111 5.06 -1.61 -10.88
N GLN A 112 4.43 -0.83 -11.77
CA GLN A 112 5.00 0.40 -12.31
C GLN A 112 5.29 1.43 -11.21
N TRP A 113 4.39 1.56 -10.24
CA TRP A 113 4.58 2.50 -9.12
C TRP A 113 5.65 2.00 -8.15
N VAL A 114 5.73 0.68 -7.89
CA VAL A 114 6.80 0.10 -7.06
C VAL A 114 8.16 0.27 -7.73
N ASP A 115 8.27 0.01 -9.03
CA ASP A 115 9.50 0.23 -9.82
C ASP A 115 9.96 1.70 -9.74
N GLN A 116 9.02 2.65 -9.86
CA GLN A 116 9.32 4.09 -9.77
C GLN A 116 9.88 4.46 -8.38
N VAL A 117 9.30 3.93 -7.32
CA VAL A 117 9.81 4.11 -5.95
C VAL A 117 11.19 3.49 -5.81
N ALA A 118 11.37 2.25 -6.25
CA ALA A 118 12.65 1.54 -6.16
C ALA A 118 13.77 2.27 -6.90
N ALA A 119 13.50 2.80 -8.09
CA ALA A 119 14.44 3.63 -8.86
C ALA A 119 14.82 4.91 -8.10
N THR A 120 13.83 5.58 -7.49
CA THR A 120 14.04 6.81 -6.71
C THR A 120 14.88 6.56 -5.45
N LEU A 121 14.66 5.44 -4.75
CA LEU A 121 15.43 5.09 -3.57
C LEU A 121 16.88 4.69 -3.91
N LYS A 122 17.12 4.07 -5.08
CA LYS A 122 18.47 3.74 -5.56
C LYS A 122 19.26 4.99 -5.92
N SER A 123 18.64 6.02 -6.50
CA SER A 123 19.32 7.27 -6.85
C SER A 123 19.64 8.13 -5.63
N ALA A 124 18.79 8.13 -4.60
CA ALA A 124 19.02 8.87 -3.35
C ALA A 124 20.17 8.31 -2.47
N ARG A 125 20.65 7.09 -2.77
CA ARG A 125 21.75 6.42 -2.05
C ARG A 125 23.12 6.58 -2.70
N GLN A 126 23.19 7.21 -3.88
CA GLN A 126 24.43 7.55 -4.59
C GLN A 126 24.88 8.96 -4.24
#